data_AF-A0A6G1DHR4-F1
#
_entry.id   AF-A0A6G1DHR4-F1
#
_cell.length_a   1.000
_cell.length_b   1.000
_cell.length_c   1.000
_cell.angle_alpha   90.00
_cell.angle_beta   90.00
_cell.angle_gamma   90.00
#
_symmetry.space_group_name_H-M   'P 1'
#
loop_
_entity.id
_entity.type
_entity.pdbx_description
1 polymer ?
#
loop_
_entity_poly.entity_id
_entity_poly.type
_entity_poly.pdbx_seq_one_letter_code
_entity_poly.pdbx_strand_id
1 'polypeptide(L)'
;MGYLELQALANSRGLAANGSKKEVIERLLSAISNAGVVTDGADQDKKKIAKDGDDKVKIVTATRKGAAMLDQHIPDHIKMTYHVLQVDDEIYDATMNQTNVGDNNNKFYVIQALGYNADKLPLGKLSKSTIFKGYDVLKRISNVISIADRTQLEQLTGEFYSVIPHDFGFKKMSEFIIDTPEKLKAKLEMIEALGEIEIAIKLLKDDSTDQVALGEMNELLNGDHDANNMPKGKLSTKGVGQTTPNIAESKIIDDGVVVPLGIPKAEPSRRGSLLYNEYIVYNVDQIRMRYALHVNFDFKGR
;
A
#
# COMPACT_ATOMS: atom_id res chain seq x y z
N MET A 1 -13.98 -31.28 10.67
CA MET A 1 -14.31 -32.58 10.07
C MET A 1 -13.15 -33.04 9.17
N GLY A 2 -12.57 -34.20 9.48
CA GLY A 2 -11.52 -34.84 8.70
C GLY A 2 -12.03 -35.33 7.35
N TYR A 3 -11.14 -35.64 6.40
CA TYR A 3 -11.55 -36.14 5.08
C TYR A 3 -12.22 -37.53 5.19
N LEU A 4 -11.72 -38.41 6.06
CA LEU A 4 -12.33 -39.72 6.34
C LEU A 4 -13.75 -39.59 6.92
N GLU A 5 -13.97 -38.61 7.81
CA GLU A 5 -15.31 -38.34 8.37
C GLU A 5 -16.29 -37.85 7.29
N LEU A 6 -15.83 -37.02 6.35
CA LEU A 6 -16.65 -36.56 5.22
C LEU A 6 -16.98 -37.70 4.25
N GLN A 7 -16.05 -38.62 4.01
CA GLN A 7 -16.29 -39.80 3.19
C GLN A 7 -17.30 -40.75 3.85
N ALA A 8 -17.19 -40.96 5.16
CA ALA A 8 -18.16 -41.73 5.93
C ALA A 8 -19.57 -41.11 5.87
N LEU A 9 -19.66 -39.78 6.00
CA LEU A 9 -20.92 -39.03 5.91
C LEU A 9 -21.54 -39.07 4.49
N ALA A 10 -20.71 -39.01 3.44
CA ALA A 10 -21.16 -39.17 2.06
C ALA A 10 -21.73 -40.58 1.82
N ASN A 11 -21.01 -41.62 2.26
CA ASN A 11 -21.46 -43.00 2.15
C ASN A 11 -22.77 -43.24 2.94
N SER A 12 -22.91 -42.69 4.14
CA SER A 12 -24.15 -42.82 4.93
C SER A 12 -25.34 -42.10 4.31
N ARG A 13 -25.11 -41.13 3.40
CA ARG A 13 -26.14 -40.42 2.63
C ARG A 13 -26.31 -40.97 1.21
N GLY A 14 -25.67 -42.08 0.86
CA GLY A 14 -25.75 -42.69 -0.47
C GLY A 14 -25.05 -41.89 -1.59
N LEU A 15 -24.13 -41.00 -1.23
CA LEU A 15 -23.39 -40.14 -2.16
C LEU A 15 -21.99 -40.71 -2.42
N ALA A 16 -21.46 -40.44 -3.62
CA ALA A 16 -20.12 -40.88 -3.99
C ALA A 16 -19.03 -40.21 -3.12
N ALA A 17 -18.29 -41.02 -2.36
CA ALA A 17 -17.23 -40.60 -1.44
C ALA A 17 -15.82 -40.54 -2.05
N ASN A 18 -15.69 -40.70 -3.37
CA ASN A 18 -14.43 -40.61 -4.10
C ASN A 18 -14.12 -39.16 -4.57
N GLY A 19 -12.86 -38.89 -4.90
CA GLY A 19 -12.43 -37.57 -5.40
C GLY A 19 -11.96 -36.62 -4.29
N SER A 20 -11.62 -35.38 -4.62
CA SER A 20 -10.98 -34.46 -3.66
C SER A 20 -11.88 -34.11 -2.47
N LYS A 21 -11.31 -33.70 -1.33
CA LYS A 21 -12.09 -33.28 -0.14
C LYS A 21 -13.14 -32.22 -0.46
N LYS A 22 -12.84 -31.34 -1.42
CA LYS A 22 -13.74 -30.29 -1.89
C LYS A 22 -14.94 -30.86 -2.65
N GLU A 23 -14.71 -31.80 -3.55
CA GLU A 23 -15.78 -32.46 -4.33
C GLU A 23 -16.76 -33.22 -3.45
N VAL A 24 -16.26 -33.92 -2.42
CA VAL A 24 -17.12 -34.66 -1.46
C VAL A 24 -17.99 -33.68 -0.66
N ILE A 25 -17.45 -32.52 -0.27
CA ILE A 25 -18.20 -31.46 0.42
C ILE A 25 -19.27 -30.86 -0.49
N GLU A 26 -18.94 -30.56 -1.75
CA GLU A 26 -19.91 -29.98 -2.70
C GLU A 26 -21.10 -30.92 -2.95
N ARG A 27 -20.85 -32.23 -3.07
CA ARG A 27 -21.93 -33.24 -3.19
C ARG A 27 -22.79 -33.33 -1.93
N LEU A 28 -22.17 -33.25 -0.75
CA LEU A 28 -22.89 -33.25 0.52
C LEU A 28 -23.76 -32.01 0.70
N LEU A 29 -23.32 -30.85 0.20
CA LEU A 29 -24.06 -29.59 0.28
C LEU A 29 -25.19 -29.53 -0.75
N SER A 30 -24.96 -29.99 -1.99
CA SER A 30 -26.01 -30.00 -3.03
C SER A 30 -27.17 -30.94 -2.72
N ALA A 31 -26.91 -32.04 -2.01
CA ALA A 31 -27.95 -32.95 -1.53
C ALA A 31 -28.85 -32.30 -0.46
N ILE A 32 -28.35 -31.35 0.33
CA ILE A 32 -29.15 -30.62 1.33
C ILE A 32 -30.12 -29.65 0.64
N SER A 33 -29.70 -29.03 -0.46
CA SER A 33 -30.54 -28.12 -1.26
C SER A 33 -31.77 -28.81 -1.85
N ASN A 34 -31.62 -30.08 -2.23
CA ASN A 34 -32.68 -30.85 -2.90
C ASN A 34 -33.66 -31.54 -1.93
N ALA A 35 -33.40 -31.53 -0.63
CA ALA A 35 -34.30 -32.10 0.38
C ALA A 35 -35.40 -31.14 0.86
N GLY A 36 -35.40 -29.88 0.38
CA GLY A 36 -36.25 -28.79 0.90
C GLY A 36 -37.49 -28.43 0.08
N VAL A 37 -37.83 -29.13 -1.00
CA VAL A 37 -39.01 -28.79 -1.83
C VAL A 37 -40.12 -29.82 -1.63
N VAL A 38 -41.06 -29.48 -0.75
CA VAL A 38 -42.42 -30.02 -0.74
C VAL A 38 -43.27 -29.08 -1.58
N THR A 39 -44.04 -29.64 -2.51
CA THR A 39 -44.87 -28.97 -3.51
C THR A 39 -46.15 -28.39 -2.91
N ASP A 40 -46.62 -27.24 -3.42
CA ASP A 40 -48.02 -27.06 -3.85
C ASP A 40 -48.25 -25.78 -4.69
N GLY A 41 -48.83 -25.99 -5.89
CA GLY A 41 -50.02 -25.28 -6.39
C GLY A 41 -49.98 -23.81 -6.88
N ALA A 42 -49.94 -23.67 -8.22
CA ALA A 42 -50.78 -22.81 -9.09
C ALA A 42 -50.69 -21.25 -9.05
N ASP A 43 -50.17 -20.66 -10.15
CA ASP A 43 -50.93 -20.05 -11.27
C ASP A 43 -50.26 -18.79 -11.88
N GLN A 44 -50.53 -18.60 -13.18
CA GLN A 44 -49.86 -17.80 -14.20
C GLN A 44 -50.21 -16.30 -14.13
N ASP A 45 -49.32 -15.40 -14.60
CA ASP A 45 -49.33 -14.84 -15.97
C ASP A 45 -48.41 -13.58 -16.12
N LYS A 46 -47.68 -13.53 -17.26
CA LYS A 46 -47.11 -12.40 -18.07
C LYS A 46 -46.65 -11.08 -17.38
N LYS A 47 -45.54 -10.41 -17.73
CA LYS A 47 -44.90 -10.14 -19.05
C LYS A 47 -43.57 -9.36 -18.86
N LYS A 48 -42.54 -9.72 -19.66
CA LYS A 48 -41.39 -8.97 -20.27
C LYS A 48 -40.82 -7.69 -19.56
N ILE A 49 -39.51 -7.39 -19.48
CA ILE A 49 -38.48 -7.15 -20.53
C ILE A 49 -37.07 -7.06 -19.86
N ALA A 50 -36.08 -7.66 -20.53
CA ALA A 50 -34.62 -7.43 -20.60
C ALA A 50 -33.79 -6.78 -19.45
N LYS A 51 -32.63 -7.40 -19.15
CA LYS A 51 -31.36 -6.66 -18.98
C LYS A 51 -30.12 -7.55 -19.17
N ASP A 52 -29.13 -6.92 -19.81
CA ASP A 52 -27.71 -7.27 -19.93
C ASP A 52 -27.04 -7.71 -18.62
N GLY A 53 -25.91 -8.40 -18.77
CA GLY A 53 -24.78 -8.25 -17.86
C GLY A 53 -24.31 -9.54 -17.20
N ASP A 54 -23.36 -10.21 -17.84
CA ASP A 54 -22.45 -11.17 -17.22
C ASP A 54 -21.59 -10.44 -16.18
N ASP A 55 -21.93 -10.56 -14.90
CA ASP A 55 -21.03 -10.21 -13.79
C ASP A 55 -20.74 -11.46 -12.96
N LYS A 56 -19.53 -12.00 -13.19
CA LYS A 56 -18.91 -13.04 -12.39
C LYS A 56 -18.87 -12.62 -10.93
N VAL A 57 -19.69 -13.26 -10.11
CA VAL A 57 -19.67 -13.17 -8.65
C VAL A 57 -18.29 -13.59 -8.15
N LYS A 58 -17.43 -12.62 -7.82
CA LYS A 58 -16.20 -12.85 -7.06
C LYS A 58 -16.59 -13.15 -5.62
N ILE A 59 -16.57 -14.43 -5.27
CA ILE A 59 -16.67 -14.91 -3.90
C ILE A 59 -15.41 -14.45 -3.15
N VAL A 60 -15.54 -13.39 -2.33
CA VAL A 60 -14.48 -12.97 -1.42
C VAL A 60 -14.68 -13.73 -0.10
N THR A 61 -13.88 -14.77 0.08
CA THR A 61 -13.80 -15.55 1.32
C THR A 61 -13.19 -14.68 2.42
N ALA A 62 -13.99 -14.27 3.41
CA ALA A 62 -13.49 -13.56 4.58
C ALA A 62 -13.05 -14.55 5.68
N THR A 63 -11.75 -14.58 5.95
CA THR A 63 -11.15 -15.28 7.10
C THR A 63 -10.79 -14.27 8.19
N ARG A 64 -11.49 -14.29 9.34
CA ARG A 64 -10.86 -14.44 10.68
C ARG A 64 -11.92 -14.52 11.81
N LYS A 65 -11.57 -15.29 12.85
CA LYS A 65 -12.22 -15.39 14.17
C LYS A 65 -12.02 -14.10 14.98
N GLY A 66 -13.10 -13.62 15.62
CA GLY A 66 -13.09 -12.63 16.70
C GLY A 66 -13.33 -11.18 16.24
N ALA A 67 -14.26 -10.48 16.91
CA ALA A 67 -14.87 -9.18 16.61
C ALA A 67 -15.92 -9.19 15.47
N ALA A 68 -17.05 -8.51 15.69
CA ALA A 68 -18.14 -8.41 14.71
C ALA A 68 -17.65 -7.83 13.38
N MET A 69 -18.24 -8.29 12.28
CA MET A 69 -17.88 -7.82 10.95
C MET A 69 -18.55 -6.45 10.70
N LEU A 70 -17.83 -5.56 10.02
CA LEU A 70 -18.39 -4.29 9.57
C LEU A 70 -19.52 -4.53 8.57
N ASP A 71 -20.57 -3.73 8.67
CA ASP A 71 -21.72 -3.80 7.76
C ASP A 71 -21.29 -3.71 6.29
N GLN A 72 -21.94 -4.52 5.44
CA GLN A 72 -21.60 -4.64 4.03
C GLN A 72 -21.82 -3.34 3.23
N HIS A 73 -22.71 -2.45 3.67
CA HIS A 73 -23.00 -1.17 3.01
C HIS A 73 -22.00 -0.08 3.40
N ILE A 74 -21.10 -0.33 4.36
CA ILE A 74 -20.01 0.59 4.69
C ILE A 74 -19.02 0.64 3.52
N PRO A 75 -18.57 1.83 3.07
CA PRO A 75 -17.59 1.96 2.00
C PRO A 75 -16.26 1.24 2.29
N ASP A 76 -15.62 0.71 1.25
CA ASP A 76 -14.40 -0.10 1.39
C ASP A 76 -13.24 0.63 2.06
N HIS A 77 -13.11 1.95 1.84
CA HIS A 77 -12.06 2.75 2.47
C HIS A 77 -12.22 2.83 4.00
N ILE A 78 -13.45 2.75 4.53
CA ILE A 78 -13.72 2.67 5.96
C ILE A 78 -13.49 1.25 6.48
N LYS A 79 -13.89 0.22 5.71
CA LYS A 79 -13.63 -1.20 6.06
C LYS A 79 -12.14 -1.53 6.21
N MET A 80 -11.29 -0.82 5.47
CA MET A 80 -9.83 -0.99 5.56
C MET A 80 -9.22 -0.40 6.84
N THR A 81 -9.79 0.66 7.40
CA THR A 81 -9.17 1.46 8.48
C THR A 81 -9.86 1.30 9.84
N TYR A 82 -11.11 0.85 9.85
CA TYR A 82 -11.90 0.69 11.08
C TYR A 82 -12.19 -0.80 11.38
N HIS A 83 -12.66 -1.04 12.60
CA HIS A 83 -13.25 -2.30 13.07
C HIS A 83 -14.47 -1.97 13.93
N VAL A 84 -15.37 -2.92 14.17
CA VAL A 84 -16.40 -2.72 15.19
C VAL A 84 -15.71 -2.57 16.54
N LEU A 85 -16.02 -1.49 17.25
CA LEU A 85 -15.44 -1.18 18.55
C LEU A 85 -15.77 -2.31 19.52
N GLN A 86 -14.74 -2.83 20.18
CA GLN A 86 -14.86 -3.77 21.27
C GLN A 86 -14.13 -3.17 22.48
N VAL A 87 -14.84 -3.06 23.60
CA VAL A 87 -14.26 -2.64 24.89
C VAL A 87 -14.49 -3.80 25.85
N ASP A 88 -13.40 -4.37 26.38
CA ASP A 88 -13.41 -5.61 27.15
C ASP A 88 -14.09 -6.77 26.37
N ASP A 89 -15.17 -7.33 26.91
CA ASP A 89 -15.97 -8.39 26.27
C ASP A 89 -17.23 -7.86 25.55
N GLU A 90 -17.45 -6.54 25.55
CA GLU A 90 -18.61 -5.92 24.91
C GLU A 90 -18.27 -5.46 23.48
N ILE A 91 -19.02 -5.99 22.51
CA ILE A 91 -18.96 -5.60 21.11
C ILE A 91 -20.06 -4.56 20.86
N TYR A 92 -19.68 -3.39 20.38
CA TYR A 92 -20.61 -2.30 20.11
C TYR A 92 -21.25 -2.45 18.72
N ASP A 93 -22.08 -3.49 18.59
CA ASP A 93 -22.91 -3.81 17.42
C ASP A 93 -24.33 -4.16 17.89
N ALA A 94 -25.33 -3.43 17.41
CA ALA A 94 -26.72 -3.62 17.77
C ALA A 94 -27.60 -3.65 16.53
N THR A 95 -28.46 -4.66 16.45
CA THR A 95 -29.56 -4.72 15.49
C THR A 95 -30.88 -4.64 16.24
N MET A 96 -31.70 -3.64 15.94
CA MET A 96 -33.02 -3.41 16.52
C MET A 96 -34.09 -3.69 15.48
N ASN A 97 -35.21 -4.30 15.88
CA ASN A 97 -36.37 -4.50 15.02
C ASN A 97 -37.64 -4.13 15.79
N GLN A 98 -38.58 -3.44 15.14
CA GLN A 98 -39.89 -3.14 15.68
C GLN A 98 -40.96 -3.38 14.61
N THR A 99 -41.96 -4.18 14.96
CA THR A 99 -43.13 -4.45 14.12
C THR A 99 -44.39 -4.01 14.85
N ASN A 100 -45.22 -3.21 14.19
CA ASN A 100 -46.58 -2.85 14.60
C ASN A 100 -47.54 -3.21 13.47
N VAL A 101 -48.33 -4.26 13.69
CA VAL A 101 -49.26 -4.81 12.71
C VAL A 101 -50.46 -3.89 12.47
N GLY A 102 -50.93 -3.16 13.49
CA GLY A 102 -52.07 -2.25 13.38
C GLY A 102 -51.81 -1.09 12.42
N ASP A 103 -50.58 -0.58 12.41
CA ASP A 103 -50.16 0.52 11.55
C ASP A 103 -49.36 0.05 10.30
N ASN A 104 -49.33 -1.26 10.01
CA ASN A 104 -48.53 -1.90 8.95
C ASN A 104 -47.07 -1.44 8.91
N ASN A 105 -46.47 -1.27 10.09
CA ASN A 105 -45.10 -0.81 10.25
C ASN A 105 -44.19 -1.98 10.61
N ASN A 106 -43.11 -2.15 9.84
CA ASN A 106 -42.04 -3.08 10.18
C ASN A 106 -40.70 -2.40 9.83
N LYS A 107 -39.92 -2.05 10.85
CA LYS A 107 -38.66 -1.30 10.68
C LYS A 107 -37.55 -1.97 11.47
N PHE A 108 -36.37 -2.00 10.88
CA PHE A 108 -35.15 -2.44 11.55
C PHE A 108 -34.08 -1.34 11.47
N TYR A 109 -33.19 -1.34 12.45
CA TYR A 109 -32.03 -0.46 12.54
C TYR A 109 -30.80 -1.30 12.86
N VAL A 110 -29.68 -1.01 12.20
CA VAL A 110 -28.36 -1.56 12.52
C VAL A 110 -27.49 -0.40 12.99
N ILE A 111 -26.85 -0.56 14.14
CA ILE A 111 -26.02 0.46 14.77
C ILE A 111 -24.69 -0.19 15.13
N GLN A 112 -23.60 0.29 14.54
CA GLN A 112 -22.23 -0.16 14.85
C GLN A 112 -21.41 1.04 15.32
N ALA A 113 -20.72 0.92 16.46
CA ALA A 113 -19.68 1.87 16.83
C ALA A 113 -18.36 1.42 16.20
N LEU A 114 -17.64 2.35 15.56
CA LEU A 114 -16.42 2.02 14.81
C LEU A 114 -15.18 2.45 15.60
N GLY A 115 -14.33 1.47 15.91
CA GLY A 115 -13.00 1.70 16.48
C GLY A 115 -11.97 1.93 15.38
N TYR A 116 -11.19 3.00 15.51
CA TYR A 116 -10.06 3.26 14.61
C TYR A 116 -8.94 2.24 14.88
N ASN A 117 -8.41 1.62 13.82
CA ASN A 117 -7.34 0.64 13.96
C ASN A 117 -5.98 1.28 13.65
N ALA A 118 -5.32 1.79 14.70
CA ALA A 118 -3.99 2.39 14.59
C ALA A 118 -2.95 1.38 14.05
N ASP A 119 -3.07 0.11 14.41
CA ASP A 119 -2.16 -0.97 13.97
C ASP A 119 -2.33 -1.36 12.50
N LYS A 120 -3.49 -1.07 11.90
CA LYS A 120 -3.71 -1.23 10.45
C LYS A 120 -3.09 -0.11 9.62
N LEU A 121 -2.56 0.94 10.27
CA LEU A 121 -1.75 1.98 9.65
C LEU A 121 -0.30 1.94 10.18
N PRO A 122 0.49 0.89 9.87
CA PRO A 122 1.92 1.12 9.73
C PRO A 122 2.09 2.13 8.60
N LEU A 123 2.95 3.13 8.80
CA LEU A 123 3.16 4.35 8.00
C LEU A 123 3.37 4.17 6.47
N GLY A 124 3.23 2.96 5.91
CA GLY A 124 3.39 2.62 4.48
C GLY A 124 2.22 1.93 3.82
N LYS A 125 0.97 2.17 4.24
CA LYS A 125 -0.24 1.64 3.55
C LYS A 125 -1.17 2.69 2.95
N LEU A 126 -0.89 3.98 3.14
CA LEU A 126 -1.58 5.02 2.38
C LEU A 126 -1.20 4.87 0.91
N SER A 127 -2.17 4.53 0.07
CA SER A 127 -1.93 4.40 -1.37
C SER A 127 -1.46 5.76 -1.92
N LYS A 128 -0.60 5.75 -2.95
CA LYS A 128 -0.24 6.98 -3.69
C LYS A 128 -1.49 7.79 -4.05
N SER A 129 -2.56 7.11 -4.47
CA SER A 129 -3.82 7.76 -4.84
C SER A 129 -4.46 8.53 -3.68
N THR A 130 -4.33 8.05 -2.44
CA THR A 130 -4.85 8.71 -1.24
C THR A 130 -4.02 9.95 -0.89
N ILE A 131 -2.70 9.84 -0.99
CA ILE A 131 -1.77 10.96 -0.77
C ILE A 131 -2.03 12.07 -1.80
N PHE A 132 -2.17 11.71 -3.08
CA PHE A 132 -2.51 12.67 -4.14
C PHE A 132 -3.87 13.34 -3.92
N LYS A 133 -4.91 12.57 -3.55
CA LYS A 133 -6.21 13.14 -3.20
C LYS A 133 -6.12 14.12 -2.03
N GLY A 134 -5.33 13.80 -1.00
CA GLY A 134 -5.08 14.72 0.11
C GLY A 134 -4.45 16.03 -0.36
N TYR A 135 -3.45 15.94 -1.23
CA TYR A 135 -2.79 17.11 -1.83
C TYR A 135 -3.76 17.96 -2.65
N ASP A 136 -4.65 17.34 -3.44
CA ASP A 136 -5.67 18.04 -4.21
C ASP A 136 -6.69 18.79 -3.33
N VAL A 137 -7.04 18.24 -2.16
CA VAL A 137 -7.88 18.95 -1.19
C VAL A 137 -7.14 20.15 -0.60
N LEU A 138 -5.88 19.98 -0.17
CA LEU A 138 -5.07 21.08 0.37
C LEU A 138 -4.84 22.19 -0.66
N LYS A 139 -4.66 21.84 -1.93
CA LYS A 139 -4.57 22.82 -3.03
C LYS A 139 -5.87 23.64 -3.18
N ARG A 140 -7.03 23.00 -3.05
CA ARG A 140 -8.32 23.70 -3.03
C ARG A 140 -8.45 24.61 -1.82
N ILE A 141 -8.02 24.17 -0.64
CA ILE A 141 -7.97 25.01 0.57
C ILE A 141 -7.08 26.24 0.32
N SER A 142 -5.90 26.07 -0.28
CA SER A 142 -4.98 27.18 -0.59
C SER A 142 -5.60 28.27 -1.47
N ASN A 143 -6.54 27.92 -2.35
CA ASN A 143 -7.19 28.90 -3.23
C ASN A 143 -8.24 29.74 -2.50
N VAL A 144 -8.83 29.19 -1.42
CA VAL A 144 -9.94 29.81 -0.69
C VAL A 144 -9.47 30.47 0.61
N ILE A 145 -8.35 30.03 1.18
CA ILE A 145 -7.85 30.51 2.48
C ILE A 145 -7.62 32.03 2.52
N SER A 146 -7.26 32.63 1.39
CA SER A 146 -7.09 34.08 1.23
C SER A 146 -8.40 34.88 1.22
N ILE A 147 -9.51 34.22 0.89
CA ILE A 147 -10.86 34.81 0.72
C ILE A 147 -11.63 34.79 2.06
N ALA A 148 -11.15 34.03 3.05
CA ALA A 148 -11.73 33.89 4.39
C ALA A 148 -13.19 33.38 4.42
N ASP A 149 -13.63 32.60 3.43
CA ASP A 149 -14.92 31.89 3.49
C ASP A 149 -14.84 30.71 4.46
N ARG A 150 -15.28 30.97 5.70
CA ARG A 150 -15.25 29.99 6.78
C ARG A 150 -16.05 28.72 6.48
N THR A 151 -17.21 28.85 5.83
CA THR A 151 -18.09 27.71 5.54
C THR A 151 -17.41 26.77 4.55
N GLN A 152 -16.80 27.34 3.51
CA GLN A 152 -16.09 26.58 2.51
C GLN A 152 -14.82 25.93 3.09
N LEU A 153 -14.09 26.62 3.96
CA LEU A 153 -12.93 26.06 4.66
C LEU A 153 -13.29 24.90 5.59
N GLU A 154 -14.41 24.99 6.29
CA GLU A 154 -14.91 23.89 7.14
C GLU A 154 -15.23 22.64 6.30
N GLN A 155 -15.91 22.80 5.16
CA GLN A 155 -16.22 21.71 4.25
C GLN A 155 -14.96 21.05 3.68
N LEU A 156 -14.03 21.85 3.13
CA LEU A 156 -12.78 21.33 2.56
C LEU A 156 -11.88 20.70 3.63
N THR A 157 -11.87 21.24 4.84
CA THR A 157 -11.13 20.64 5.96
C THR A 157 -11.72 19.28 6.34
N GLY A 158 -13.05 19.16 6.39
CA GLY A 158 -13.74 17.89 6.62
C GLY A 158 -13.45 16.86 5.53
N GLU A 159 -13.42 17.28 4.26
CA GLU A 159 -13.03 16.44 3.13
C GLU A 159 -11.58 15.93 3.29
N PHE A 160 -10.65 16.82 3.66
CA PHE A 160 -9.25 16.47 3.88
C PHE A 160 -9.09 15.39 4.95
N TYR A 161 -9.74 15.56 6.10
CA TYR A 161 -9.68 14.59 7.20
C TYR A 161 -10.42 13.28 6.94
N SER A 162 -11.33 13.26 5.96
CA SER A 162 -11.96 12.03 5.47
C SER A 162 -11.03 11.25 4.53
N VAL A 163 -10.17 11.96 3.77
CA VAL A 163 -9.18 11.35 2.86
C VAL A 163 -7.93 10.90 3.61
N ILE A 164 -7.42 11.75 4.50
CA ILE A 164 -6.24 11.51 5.31
C ILE A 164 -6.70 11.33 6.76
N PRO A 165 -6.73 10.08 7.27
CA PRO A 165 -7.13 9.82 8.65
C PRO A 165 -6.24 10.58 9.64
N HIS A 166 -6.85 11.12 10.68
CA HIS A 166 -6.18 11.85 11.74
C HIS A 166 -6.74 11.42 13.09
N ASP A 167 -5.88 11.42 14.10
CA ASP A 167 -6.29 11.33 15.49
C ASP A 167 -6.30 12.74 16.10
N PHE A 168 -7.47 13.17 16.58
CA PHE A 168 -7.68 14.45 17.23
C PHE A 168 -7.88 14.34 18.74
N GLY A 169 -7.90 13.10 19.28
CA GLY A 169 -8.35 12.82 20.64
C GLY A 169 -9.75 13.38 20.91
N PHE A 170 -9.99 13.81 22.15
CA PHE A 170 -11.28 14.36 22.60
C PHE A 170 -11.42 15.89 22.41
N LYS A 171 -10.65 16.46 21.48
CA LYS A 171 -10.69 17.91 21.20
C LYS A 171 -11.79 18.26 20.21
N LYS A 172 -12.22 19.53 20.20
CA LYS A 172 -13.31 19.98 19.33
C LYS A 172 -12.83 20.10 17.88
N MET A 173 -13.59 19.56 16.92
CA MET A 173 -13.23 19.60 15.49
C MET A 173 -13.07 21.02 14.94
N SER A 174 -13.78 22.00 15.49
CA SER A 174 -13.66 23.41 15.10
C SER A 174 -12.27 24.00 15.34
N GLU A 175 -11.46 23.41 16.22
CA GLU A 175 -10.08 23.86 16.47
C GLU A 175 -9.13 23.47 15.32
N PHE A 176 -9.49 22.45 14.54
CA PHE A 176 -8.65 21.85 13.50
C PHE A 176 -9.00 22.31 12.09
N ILE A 177 -9.85 23.33 11.95
CA ILE A 177 -10.14 23.97 10.65
C ILE A 177 -8.82 24.49 10.08
N ILE A 178 -8.55 24.19 8.80
CA ILE A 178 -7.35 24.65 8.09
C ILE A 178 -7.65 26.05 7.55
N ASP A 179 -7.57 27.05 8.44
CA ASP A 179 -7.96 28.44 8.18
C ASP A 179 -6.79 29.44 8.23
N THR A 180 -5.59 28.98 8.57
CA THR A 180 -4.38 29.82 8.53
C THR A 180 -3.31 29.24 7.61
N PRO A 181 -2.46 30.07 6.99
CA PRO A 181 -1.34 29.61 6.16
C PRO A 181 -0.41 28.65 6.90
N GLU A 182 -0.21 28.86 8.21
CA GLU A 182 0.65 28.01 9.04
C GLU A 182 0.06 26.60 9.19
N LYS A 183 -1.25 26.48 9.43
CA LYS A 183 -1.93 25.19 9.48
C LYS A 183 -1.87 24.47 8.13
N LEU A 184 -2.10 25.19 7.04
CA LEU A 184 -2.02 24.63 5.69
C LEU A 184 -0.60 24.11 5.39
N LYS A 185 0.43 24.91 5.70
CA LYS A 185 1.83 24.52 5.54
C LYS A 185 2.14 23.25 6.33
N ALA A 186 1.74 23.17 7.60
CA ALA A 186 1.96 21.98 8.41
C ALA A 186 1.31 20.73 7.82
N LYS A 187 0.13 20.85 7.18
CA LYS A 187 -0.53 19.72 6.51
C LYS A 187 0.13 19.33 5.18
N LEU A 188 0.69 20.29 4.45
CA LEU A 188 1.48 20.01 3.25
C LEU A 188 2.76 19.24 3.59
N GLU A 189 3.53 19.73 4.57
CA GLU A 189 4.76 19.05 5.05
C GLU A 189 4.46 17.63 5.54
N MET A 190 3.33 17.43 6.23
CA MET A 190 2.88 16.11 6.64
C MET A 190 2.61 15.18 5.44
N ILE A 191 1.95 15.66 4.40
CA ILE A 191 1.68 14.86 3.19
C ILE A 191 2.98 14.54 2.44
N GLU A 192 3.91 15.48 2.36
CA GLU A 192 5.22 15.27 1.74
C GLU A 192 5.99 14.17 2.45
N ALA A 193 6.07 14.24 3.78
CA ALA A 193 6.70 13.20 4.60
C ALA A 193 6.06 11.82 4.41
N LEU A 194 4.72 11.75 4.32
CA LEU A 194 4.02 10.49 4.02
C LEU A 194 4.38 9.95 2.63
N GLY A 195 4.60 10.82 1.65
CA GLY A 195 5.07 10.46 0.32
C GLY A 195 6.48 9.86 0.35
N GLU A 196 7.40 10.48 1.08
CA GLU A 196 8.78 9.98 1.25
C GLU A 196 8.81 8.61 1.93
N ILE A 197 7.99 8.43 2.99
CA ILE A 197 7.89 7.15 3.69
C ILE A 197 7.31 6.04 2.79
N GLU A 198 6.31 6.35 1.96
CA GLU A 198 5.75 5.37 0.99
C GLU A 198 6.83 4.89 0.02
N ILE A 199 7.63 5.83 -0.51
CA ILE A 199 8.73 5.52 -1.42
C ILE A 199 9.79 4.69 -0.70
N ALA A 200 10.19 5.09 0.51
CA ALA A 200 11.18 4.38 1.31
C ALA A 200 10.73 2.94 1.63
N ILE A 201 9.46 2.74 2.00
CA ILE A 201 8.90 1.42 2.28
C ILE A 201 8.81 0.57 1.01
N LYS A 202 8.55 1.17 -0.15
CA LYS A 202 8.59 0.47 -1.43
C LYS A 202 10.01 0.01 -1.76
N LEU A 203 11.01 0.87 -1.53
CA LEU A 203 12.43 0.53 -1.69
C LEU A 203 12.86 -0.58 -0.71
N LEU A 204 12.40 -0.54 0.54
CA LEU A 204 12.72 -1.56 1.55
C LEU A 204 12.04 -2.91 1.31
N LYS A 205 10.96 -2.97 0.51
CA LYS A 205 10.28 -4.23 0.14
C LYS A 205 10.87 -4.91 -1.08
N ASP A 206 11.69 -4.21 -1.86
CA ASP A 206 12.54 -4.84 -2.87
C ASP A 206 13.75 -5.46 -2.14
N ASP A 207 13.60 -6.72 -1.73
CA ASP A 207 14.64 -7.56 -1.08
C ASP A 207 15.77 -7.86 -2.07
N SER A 208 16.55 -6.84 -2.39
CA SER A 208 17.46 -6.94 -3.51
C SER A 208 18.81 -6.27 -3.18
N THR A 209 19.78 -7.13 -2.86
CA THR A 209 21.20 -6.87 -2.54
C THR A 209 21.97 -6.01 -3.54
N ASP A 210 22.66 -5.02 -3.07
CA ASP A 210 22.93 -3.87 -3.91
C ASP A 210 24.34 -3.70 -4.49
N GLN A 211 24.44 -3.22 -5.73
CA GLN A 211 25.60 -3.25 -6.61
C GLN A 211 25.41 -2.21 -7.75
N VAL A 212 26.51 -1.73 -8.35
CA VAL A 212 26.45 -0.90 -9.57
C VAL A 212 27.01 -1.68 -10.76
N ALA A 213 26.18 -1.91 -11.79
CA ALA A 213 26.56 -2.63 -13.00
C ALA A 213 27.18 -1.66 -14.04
N LEU A 214 28.50 -1.48 -13.96
CA LEU A 214 29.22 -0.56 -14.86
C LEU A 214 29.30 -1.07 -16.31
N GLY A 215 29.42 -2.39 -16.52
CA GLY A 215 29.68 -2.95 -17.84
C GLY A 215 30.95 -2.37 -18.49
N GLU A 216 30.95 -2.28 -19.82
CA GLU A 216 32.02 -1.64 -20.57
C GLU A 216 31.96 -0.10 -20.42
N MET A 217 33.01 0.49 -19.84
CA MET A 217 33.09 1.93 -19.57
C MET A 217 33.64 2.75 -20.74
N ASN A 218 33.11 3.95 -20.95
CA ASN A 218 33.68 5.03 -21.74
C ASN A 218 34.61 5.87 -20.84
N GLU A 219 35.93 5.81 -21.05
CA GLU A 219 36.89 6.54 -20.21
C GLU A 219 37.13 7.96 -20.75
N LEU A 220 36.88 8.97 -19.92
CA LEU A 220 37.06 10.38 -20.27
C LEU A 220 38.09 11.04 -19.35
N LEU A 221 39.05 11.75 -19.95
CA LEU A 221 40.11 12.46 -19.22
C LEU A 221 39.71 13.89 -18.82
N ASN A 222 38.78 14.49 -19.56
CA ASN A 222 38.32 15.87 -19.37
C ASN A 222 36.79 15.89 -19.34
N GLY A 223 36.20 16.97 -18.80
CA GLY A 223 34.76 17.17 -18.80
C GLY A 223 34.19 17.18 -20.23
N ASP A 224 33.09 16.45 -20.41
CA ASP A 224 32.37 16.35 -21.67
C ASP A 224 30.87 16.48 -21.36
N HIS A 225 30.24 17.52 -21.91
CA HIS A 225 28.82 17.80 -21.70
C HIS A 225 27.93 16.79 -22.43
N ASP A 226 28.45 16.10 -23.43
CA ASP A 226 27.76 15.11 -24.23
C ASP A 226 28.14 13.67 -23.83
N ALA A 227 28.72 13.47 -22.64
CA ALA A 227 29.14 12.15 -22.16
C ALA A 227 28.02 11.10 -22.08
N ASN A 228 26.75 11.54 -22.06
CA ASN A 228 25.57 10.67 -22.14
C ASN A 228 25.39 10.03 -23.53
N ASN A 229 25.98 10.60 -24.58
CA ASN A 229 26.00 10.04 -25.93
C ASN A 229 27.10 8.98 -26.05
N MET A 230 26.88 7.84 -25.39
CA MET A 230 27.90 6.81 -25.27
C MET A 230 28.23 6.13 -26.62
N PRO A 231 29.51 5.81 -26.87
CA PRO A 231 29.90 4.95 -27.99
C PRO A 231 29.18 3.61 -27.94
N LYS A 232 28.92 3.02 -29.12
CA LYS A 232 28.21 1.74 -29.23
C LYS A 232 28.90 0.66 -28.40
N GLY A 233 28.14 0.02 -27.51
CA GLY A 233 28.62 -1.05 -26.64
C GLY A 233 29.14 -0.59 -25.27
N LYS A 234 29.24 0.73 -25.01
CA LYS A 234 29.53 1.26 -23.68
C LYS A 234 28.25 1.48 -22.89
N LEU A 235 28.29 1.15 -21.60
CA LEU A 235 27.14 1.16 -20.69
C LEU A 235 27.28 2.15 -19.53
N SER A 236 28.45 2.74 -19.36
CA SER A 236 28.74 3.74 -18.33
C SER A 236 29.90 4.64 -18.75
N THR A 237 30.07 5.75 -18.05
CA THR A 237 31.21 6.67 -18.21
C THR A 237 32.08 6.62 -16.97
N LYS A 238 33.39 6.59 -17.17
CA LYS A 238 34.39 6.75 -16.11
C LYS A 238 35.15 8.04 -16.33
N GLY A 239 34.94 9.01 -15.45
CA GLY A 239 35.81 10.16 -15.31
C GLY A 239 37.13 9.68 -14.72
N VAL A 240 38.22 9.79 -15.49
CA VAL A 240 39.52 9.26 -15.10
C VAL A 240 40.28 10.29 -14.26
N GLY A 241 40.47 9.97 -12.99
CA GLY A 241 41.23 10.78 -12.05
C GLY A 241 42.73 10.49 -12.05
N GLN A 242 43.50 11.44 -11.52
CA GLN A 242 44.94 11.31 -11.31
C GLN A 242 45.29 10.35 -10.15
N THR A 243 44.34 10.05 -9.26
CA THR A 243 44.50 9.12 -8.15
C THR A 243 43.46 8.01 -8.22
N THR A 244 43.91 6.75 -8.20
CA THR A 244 43.04 5.56 -8.23
C THR A 244 43.41 4.58 -7.13
N PRO A 245 42.45 3.84 -6.54
CA PRO A 245 42.79 2.71 -5.68
C PRO A 245 43.61 1.68 -6.44
N ASN A 246 44.57 1.05 -5.76
CA ASN A 246 45.34 -0.06 -6.33
C ASN A 246 44.42 -1.25 -6.62
N ILE A 247 44.10 -1.49 -7.90
CA ILE A 247 43.14 -2.51 -8.31
C ILE A 247 43.64 -3.93 -7.97
N ALA A 248 44.95 -4.14 -7.90
CA ALA A 248 45.53 -5.44 -7.50
C ALA A 248 45.22 -5.82 -6.04
N GLU A 249 44.83 -4.84 -5.21
CA GLU A 249 44.39 -5.03 -3.82
C GLU A 249 42.86 -5.09 -3.68
N SER A 250 42.12 -5.12 -4.80
CA SER A 250 40.67 -5.25 -4.77
C SER A 250 40.25 -6.59 -4.19
N LYS A 251 39.16 -6.60 -3.44
CA LYS A 251 38.55 -7.84 -2.95
C LYS A 251 37.29 -8.14 -3.74
N ILE A 252 37.13 -9.40 -4.12
CA ILE A 252 35.86 -9.91 -4.60
C ILE A 252 35.12 -10.46 -3.39
N ILE A 253 33.91 -9.97 -3.17
CA ILE A 253 33.01 -10.44 -2.10
C ILE A 253 32.13 -11.58 -2.61
N ASP A 254 31.46 -12.28 -1.70
CA ASP A 254 30.80 -13.58 -1.97
C ASP A 254 29.78 -13.58 -3.12
N ASP A 255 29.24 -12.42 -3.49
CA ASP A 255 28.31 -12.21 -4.60
C ASP A 255 28.97 -11.78 -5.91
N GLY A 256 30.30 -11.86 -6.00
CA GLY A 256 31.08 -11.58 -7.22
C GLY A 256 31.40 -10.09 -7.45
N VAL A 257 30.99 -9.20 -6.55
CA VAL A 257 31.25 -7.76 -6.68
C VAL A 257 32.69 -7.44 -6.35
N VAL A 258 33.28 -6.53 -7.13
CA VAL A 258 34.64 -6.02 -6.91
C VAL A 258 34.58 -4.81 -5.97
N VAL A 259 35.26 -4.90 -4.83
CA VAL A 259 35.44 -3.79 -3.87
C VAL A 259 36.87 -3.25 -3.98
N PRO A 260 37.09 -2.03 -4.49
CA PRO A 260 38.40 -1.46 -4.71
C PRO A 260 38.98 -0.87 -3.40
N LEU A 261 39.47 -1.75 -2.53
CA LEU A 261 40.00 -1.39 -1.19
C LEU A 261 41.45 -0.90 -1.19
N GLY A 262 42.12 -0.91 -2.35
CA GLY A 262 43.55 -0.63 -2.43
C GLY A 262 43.90 0.81 -2.05
N ILE A 263 45.09 0.98 -1.46
CA ILE A 263 45.60 2.32 -1.10
C ILE A 263 45.64 3.18 -2.36
N PRO A 264 45.11 4.42 -2.35
CA PRO A 264 45.13 5.30 -3.51
C PRO A 264 46.57 5.59 -3.98
N LYS A 265 46.82 5.41 -5.29
CA LYS A 265 48.10 5.69 -5.95
C LYS A 265 47.91 6.72 -7.06
N ALA A 266 48.93 7.55 -7.26
CA ALA A 266 48.98 8.49 -8.36
C ALA A 266 49.25 7.77 -9.68
N GLU A 267 48.52 8.16 -10.73
CA GLU A 267 48.61 7.63 -12.10
C GLU A 267 49.13 8.72 -13.05
N PRO A 268 50.45 9.03 -13.04
CA PRO A 268 51.02 10.16 -13.77
C PRO A 268 50.91 10.04 -15.30
N SER A 269 50.64 8.84 -15.82
CA SER A 269 50.37 8.58 -17.24
C SER A 269 49.00 9.06 -17.70
N ARG A 270 48.05 9.34 -16.79
CA ARG A 270 46.69 9.76 -17.11
C ARG A 270 46.49 11.23 -16.74
N ARG A 271 46.85 12.14 -17.65
CA ARG A 271 46.72 13.61 -17.47
C ARG A 271 45.29 14.09 -17.71
N GLY A 272 44.37 13.73 -16.82
CA GLY A 272 43.01 14.27 -16.78
C GLY A 272 42.86 15.45 -15.83
N SER A 273 41.73 16.15 -15.91
CA SER A 273 41.41 17.29 -15.03
C SER A 273 40.89 16.89 -13.64
N LEU A 274 40.55 15.62 -13.43
CA LEU A 274 39.98 15.10 -12.18
C LEU A 274 41.08 14.61 -11.22
N LEU A 275 40.91 14.89 -9.92
CA LEU A 275 41.80 14.37 -8.87
C LEU A 275 41.56 12.88 -8.58
N TYR A 276 40.30 12.44 -8.60
CA TYR A 276 39.85 11.08 -8.31
C TYR A 276 38.91 10.57 -9.41
N ASN A 277 38.76 9.25 -9.52
CA ASN A 277 37.83 8.66 -10.47
C ASN A 277 36.37 8.95 -10.10
N GLU A 278 35.53 9.15 -11.11
CA GLU A 278 34.08 9.21 -10.99
C GLU A 278 33.45 8.15 -11.91
N TYR A 279 32.39 7.51 -11.45
CA TYR A 279 31.67 6.47 -12.21
C TYR A 279 30.22 6.90 -12.40
N ILE A 280 29.78 6.99 -13.64
CA ILE A 280 28.47 7.49 -14.03
C ILE A 280 27.74 6.40 -14.82
N VAL A 281 26.55 6.04 -14.38
CA VAL A 281 25.61 5.19 -15.12
C VAL A 281 24.40 6.02 -15.52
N TYR A 282 23.82 5.71 -16.67
CA TYR A 282 22.71 6.50 -17.25
C TYR A 282 21.36 5.79 -17.18
N ASN A 283 21.36 4.49 -16.85
CA ASN A 283 20.15 3.75 -16.52
C ASN A 283 20.07 3.51 -15.00
N VAL A 284 18.94 3.88 -14.41
CA VAL A 284 18.63 3.62 -13.00
C VAL A 284 18.64 2.12 -12.68
N ASP A 285 18.33 1.26 -13.66
CA ASP A 285 18.37 -0.20 -13.50
C ASP A 285 19.80 -0.74 -13.29
N GLN A 286 20.84 0.07 -13.54
CA GLN A 286 22.24 -0.29 -13.25
C GLN A 286 22.64 0.00 -11.79
N ILE A 287 21.76 0.62 -11.00
CA ILE A 287 22.04 1.04 -9.61
C ILE A 287 21.18 0.23 -8.64
N ARG A 288 21.79 -0.20 -7.54
CA ARG A 288 21.16 -0.85 -6.38
C ARG A 288 22.01 -0.43 -5.15
N MET A 289 21.45 -0.04 -3.99
CA MET A 289 22.14 0.63 -2.82
C MET A 289 22.46 -0.22 -1.54
N ARG A 290 23.72 -0.67 -1.26
CA ARG A 290 24.01 -1.85 -0.35
C ARG A 290 24.03 -1.63 1.13
N TYR A 291 24.67 -0.54 1.46
CA TYR A 291 25.03 -0.26 2.82
C TYR A 291 24.67 1.18 3.03
N ALA A 292 23.81 1.43 4.01
CA ALA A 292 23.74 2.73 4.63
C ALA A 292 24.80 2.75 5.73
N LEU A 293 25.83 3.58 5.56
CA LEU A 293 26.84 3.77 6.60
C LEU A 293 26.41 4.94 7.48
N HIS A 294 26.27 4.67 8.78
CA HIS A 294 26.20 5.75 9.76
C HIS A 294 27.63 6.18 10.10
N VAL A 295 27.99 7.41 9.74
CA VAL A 295 29.35 7.94 9.86
C VAL A 295 29.36 9.10 10.84
N ASN A 296 30.19 8.99 11.88
CA ASN A 296 30.51 10.10 12.76
C ASN A 296 31.72 10.86 12.20
N PHE A 297 31.57 12.17 12.00
CA PHE A 297 32.65 13.02 11.52
C PHE A 297 33.30 13.76 12.69
N ASP A 298 34.50 13.35 13.05
CA ASP A 298 35.29 13.99 14.10
C ASP A 298 36.16 15.11 13.52
N PHE A 299 35.63 16.33 13.55
CA PHE A 299 36.38 17.51 13.12
C PHE A 299 37.26 18.03 14.26
N LYS A 300 38.54 18.25 13.98
CA LYS A 300 39.38 19.07 14.88
C LYS A 300 38.99 20.53 14.68
N GLY A 301 38.61 21.21 15.77
CA GLY A 301 38.39 22.66 15.77
C GLY A 301 39.62 23.37 15.20
N ARG A 302 39.38 24.32 14.30
CA ARG A 302 40.44 25.17 13.74
C ARG A 302 41.03 26.09 14.78
#